data_AF-A0A7Y8M0E7-F1
#
_entry.id   AF-A0A7Y8M0E7-F1
#
_cell.length_a   1.000
_cell.length_b   1.000
_cell.length_c   1.000
_cell.angle_alpha   90.00
_cell.angle_beta   90.00
_cell.angle_gamma   90.00
#
_symmetry.space_group_name_H-M   'P 1'
#
loop_
_entity.id
_entity.type
_entity.pdbx_description
1 polymer ?
#
loop_
_entity_poly.entity_id
_entity_poly.type
_entity_poly.pdbx_seq_one_letter_code
_entity_poly.pdbx_strand_id
1 'polypeptide(L)'
;MEKNPGFAVAKMLASANPDIEVLSVDADRGIIRVRDKKTGKTLTMNLEDAKSGKIVFQDEQGKQVEMQAHGEGEDASLEVRSSEGTMRMGADASGQLPDWLPAYPGAESTGAFALSAEKGKRGSCSFKTGDSAEDVAAFYEGALEDAGFEVRKTMSQIPGSGSMIILAATEKNRQRTAHVTAAVTDDGTTINLVFETR
;
A
#
# COMPACT_ATOMS: atom_id res chain seq x y z
N MET A 1 -46.86 -3.65 14.99
CA MET A 1 -45.64 -2.83 14.94
C MET A 1 -44.51 -3.75 14.52
N GLU A 2 -44.21 -3.80 13.23
CA GLU A 2 -43.05 -4.54 12.74
C GLU A 2 -41.80 -3.90 13.34
N LYS A 3 -41.01 -4.71 14.05
CA LYS A 3 -39.68 -4.33 14.53
C LYS A 3 -38.80 -4.15 13.30
N ASN A 4 -38.79 -2.96 12.70
CA ASN A 4 -37.87 -2.66 11.62
C ASN A 4 -36.46 -2.52 12.23
N PRO A 5 -35.54 -3.48 12.01
CA PRO A 5 -34.21 -3.43 12.60
C PRO A 5 -33.44 -2.18 12.18
N GLY A 6 -33.70 -1.63 10.99
CA GLY A 6 -33.09 -0.39 10.52
C GLY A 6 -33.45 0.84 11.37
N PHE A 7 -34.69 0.90 11.89
CA PHE A 7 -35.11 1.99 12.78
C PHE A 7 -34.42 1.91 14.15
N ALA A 8 -34.19 0.70 14.67
CA ALA A 8 -33.47 0.51 15.92
C ALA A 8 -32.01 0.97 15.82
N VAL A 9 -31.34 0.63 14.72
CA VAL A 9 -29.96 1.05 14.45
C VAL A 9 -29.86 2.56 14.25
N ALA A 10 -30.77 3.15 13.47
CA ALA A 10 -30.80 4.61 13.26
C ALA A 10 -31.00 5.37 14.59
N LYS A 11 -31.93 4.90 15.43
CA LYS A 11 -32.18 5.49 16.75
C LYS A 11 -30.96 5.35 17.67
N MET A 12 -30.28 4.21 17.65
CA MET A 12 -29.06 3.98 18.42
C MET A 12 -27.93 4.94 18.00
N LEU A 13 -27.65 5.06 16.70
CA LEU A 13 -26.61 5.94 16.17
C LEU A 13 -26.87 7.42 16.50
N ALA A 14 -28.10 7.89 16.31
CA ALA A 14 -28.48 9.26 16.63
C ALA A 14 -28.40 9.57 18.14
N SER A 15 -28.65 8.57 19.00
CA SER A 15 -28.50 8.72 20.46
C SER A 15 -27.06 8.67 20.93
N ALA A 16 -26.18 7.96 20.22
CA ALA A 16 -24.76 7.85 20.55
C ALA A 16 -23.96 9.08 20.11
N ASN A 17 -24.40 9.76 19.05
CA ASN A 17 -23.76 10.99 18.58
C ASN A 17 -24.79 11.99 18.00
N PRO A 18 -25.10 13.09 18.71
CA PRO A 18 -26.11 14.08 18.27
C PRO A 18 -25.69 14.86 17.02
N ASP A 19 -24.38 14.88 16.71
CA ASP A 19 -23.84 15.54 15.53
C ASP A 19 -24.02 14.71 14.25
N ILE A 20 -24.57 13.49 14.35
CA ILE A 20 -24.80 12.62 13.19
C ILE A 20 -26.28 12.64 12.80
N GLU A 21 -26.54 12.72 11.51
CA GLU A 21 -27.85 12.55 10.87
C GLU A 21 -27.84 11.26 10.03
N VAL A 22 -28.82 10.38 10.23
CA VAL A 22 -28.96 9.17 9.41
C VAL A 22 -29.75 9.52 8.16
N LEU A 23 -29.11 9.42 6.98
CA LEU A 23 -29.73 9.74 5.70
C LEU A 23 -30.54 8.57 5.14
N SER A 24 -30.03 7.34 5.26
CA SER A 24 -30.72 6.13 4.79
C SER A 24 -30.26 4.88 5.54
N VAL A 25 -31.16 3.92 5.69
CA VAL A 25 -30.85 2.57 6.19
C VAL A 25 -31.45 1.54 5.24
N ASP A 26 -30.59 0.74 4.62
CA ASP A 26 -30.93 -0.41 3.80
C ASP A 26 -30.63 -1.66 4.63
N ALA A 27 -31.65 -2.19 5.30
CA ALA A 27 -31.50 -3.31 6.23
C ALA A 27 -31.21 -4.63 5.51
N ASP A 28 -31.70 -4.80 4.28
CA ASP A 28 -31.50 -6.02 3.49
C ASP A 28 -30.05 -6.15 3.04
N ARG A 29 -29.42 -5.02 2.67
CA ARG A 29 -28.01 -4.97 2.27
C ARG A 29 -27.07 -4.64 3.43
N GLY A 30 -27.61 -4.34 4.62
CA GLY A 30 -26.83 -3.93 5.78
C GLY A 30 -26.08 -2.60 5.58
N ILE A 31 -26.60 -1.68 4.77
CA ILE A 31 -25.96 -0.40 4.42
C ILE A 31 -26.62 0.74 5.18
N ILE A 32 -25.83 1.60 5.80
CA ILE A 32 -26.26 2.79 6.52
C ILE A 32 -25.52 3.99 5.94
N ARG A 33 -26.26 5.06 5.60
CA ARG A 33 -25.67 6.34 5.23
C ARG A 33 -25.91 7.34 6.33
N VAL A 34 -24.84 8.00 6.76
CA VAL A 34 -24.88 9.04 7.77
C VAL A 34 -24.22 10.31 7.26
N ARG A 35 -24.63 11.45 7.81
CA ARG A 35 -24.04 12.77 7.57
C ARG A 35 -23.61 13.35 8.90
N ASP A 36 -22.39 13.85 8.96
CA ASP A 36 -21.94 14.69 10.06
C ASP A 36 -22.50 16.11 9.87
N LYS A 37 -23.29 16.59 10.83
CA LYS A 37 -23.97 17.90 10.79
C LYS A 37 -23.00 19.07 10.91
N LYS A 38 -21.82 18.88 11.50
CA LYS A 38 -20.81 19.92 11.69
C LYS A 38 -20.01 20.15 10.41
N THR A 39 -19.66 19.07 9.72
CA THR A 39 -18.78 19.11 8.54
C THR A 39 -19.54 18.97 7.22
N GLY A 40 -20.80 18.53 7.25
CA GLY A 40 -21.61 18.22 6.06
C GLY A 40 -21.23 16.89 5.39
N LYS A 41 -20.14 16.24 5.80
CA LYS A 41 -19.61 15.05 5.12
C LYS A 41 -20.50 13.84 5.32
N THR A 42 -20.68 13.08 4.25
CA THR A 42 -21.43 11.82 4.26
C THR A 42 -20.50 10.60 4.38
N LEU A 43 -20.94 9.60 5.14
CA LEU A 43 -20.26 8.32 5.31
C LEU A 43 -21.25 7.21 4.97
N THR A 44 -20.81 6.23 4.18
CA THR A 44 -21.59 5.01 3.92
C THR A 44 -20.92 3.86 4.65
N MET A 45 -21.65 3.21 5.56
CA MET A 45 -21.17 2.07 6.32
C MET A 45 -21.93 0.83 5.86
N ASN A 46 -21.22 -0.23 5.49
CA ASN A 46 -21.80 -1.56 5.33
C ASN A 46 -21.36 -2.40 6.54
N LEU A 47 -22.31 -3.08 7.20
CA LEU A 47 -22.02 -3.88 8.40
C LEU A 47 -21.10 -5.07 8.12
N GLU A 48 -21.14 -5.66 6.93
CA GLU A 48 -20.23 -6.73 6.52
C GLU A 48 -18.84 -6.17 6.23
N ASP A 49 -18.76 -5.05 5.52
CA ASP A 49 -17.48 -4.36 5.26
C ASP A 49 -16.78 -4.01 6.58
N ALA A 50 -17.52 -3.47 7.55
CA ALA A 50 -16.98 -3.12 8.87
C ALA A 50 -16.40 -4.34 9.63
N LYS A 51 -16.97 -5.53 9.48
CA LYS A 51 -16.41 -6.77 10.06
C LYS A 51 -15.10 -7.19 9.39
N SER A 52 -14.96 -6.89 8.11
CA SER A 52 -13.77 -7.18 7.31
C SER A 52 -12.70 -6.09 7.34
N GLY A 53 -12.88 -5.05 8.17
CA GLY A 53 -11.95 -3.90 8.22
C GLY A 53 -12.01 -2.98 7.00
N LYS A 54 -13.09 -3.06 6.21
CA LYS A 54 -13.36 -2.20 5.05
C LYS A 54 -14.25 -1.02 5.43
N ILE A 55 -13.86 0.17 5.02
CA ILE A 55 -14.57 1.44 5.26
C ILE A 55 -14.66 2.21 3.94
N VAL A 56 -15.86 2.69 3.58
CA VAL A 56 -16.10 3.43 2.33
C VAL A 56 -16.59 4.84 2.64
N PHE A 57 -15.78 5.84 2.32
CA PHE A 57 -16.17 7.24 2.37
C PHE A 57 -16.72 7.66 1.01
N GLN A 58 -17.80 8.42 1.00
CA GLN A 58 -18.35 9.02 -0.21
C GLN A 58 -18.62 10.49 0.03
N ASP A 59 -18.05 11.37 -0.80
CA ASP A 59 -18.32 12.80 -0.72
C ASP A 59 -19.64 13.19 -1.42
N GLU A 60 -20.03 14.47 -1.32
CA GLU A 60 -21.25 15.00 -1.91
C GLU A 60 -21.25 14.97 -3.45
N GLN A 61 -20.08 14.85 -4.08
CA GLN A 61 -19.91 14.75 -5.53
C GLN A 61 -19.97 13.27 -6.00
N GLY A 62 -20.14 12.34 -5.07
CA GLY A 62 -20.22 10.92 -5.32
C GLY A 62 -18.87 10.21 -5.43
N LYS A 63 -17.74 10.90 -5.21
CA LYS A 63 -16.40 10.32 -5.23
C LYS A 63 -16.22 9.42 -4.02
N GLN A 64 -15.79 8.18 -4.26
CA GLN A 64 -15.61 7.18 -3.22
C GLN A 64 -14.12 6.98 -2.91
N VAL A 65 -13.83 6.85 -1.61
CA VAL A 65 -12.54 6.39 -1.09
C VAL A 65 -12.81 5.18 -0.22
N GLU A 66 -12.27 4.04 -0.62
CA GLU A 66 -12.33 2.78 0.11
C GLU A 66 -11.01 2.55 0.83
N MET A 67 -11.08 2.23 2.11
CA MET A 67 -9.94 1.85 2.94
C MET A 67 -10.18 0.43 3.42
N GLN A 68 -9.21 -0.45 3.25
CA GLN A 68 -9.30 -1.85 3.69
C GLN A 68 -8.00 -2.25 4.39
N ALA A 69 -8.12 -2.75 5.61
CA ALA A 69 -7.02 -3.40 6.31
C ALA A 69 -7.02 -4.90 5.98
N HIS A 70 -5.83 -5.48 5.83
CA HIS A 70 -5.62 -6.92 5.66
C HIS A 70 -4.56 -7.41 6.65
N GLY A 71 -4.70 -8.64 7.13
CA GLY A 71 -3.77 -9.23 8.11
C GLY A 71 -3.92 -8.64 9.52
N GLU A 72 -3.16 -9.20 10.46
CA GLU A 72 -3.08 -8.75 11.85
C GLU A 72 -1.61 -8.75 12.31
N GLY A 73 -1.25 -7.88 13.26
CA GLY A 73 0.09 -7.84 13.84
C GLY A 73 1.19 -7.50 12.83
N GLU A 74 2.21 -8.34 12.75
CA GLU A 74 3.39 -8.15 11.90
C GLU A 74 3.09 -8.32 10.40
N ASP A 75 1.96 -8.91 10.02
CA ASP A 75 1.51 -9.08 8.62
C ASP A 75 0.50 -8.00 8.19
N ALA A 76 0.27 -6.98 9.03
CA ALA A 76 -0.73 -5.97 8.76
C ALA A 76 -0.39 -5.16 7.50
N SER A 77 -1.43 -4.93 6.68
CA SER A 77 -1.37 -4.07 5.50
C SER A 77 -2.64 -3.24 5.37
N LEU A 78 -2.51 -2.09 4.73
CA LEU A 78 -3.56 -1.14 4.44
C LEU A 78 -3.61 -0.87 2.94
N GLU A 79 -4.78 -1.03 2.36
CA GLU A 79 -5.10 -0.67 0.99
C GLU A 79 -6.09 0.51 0.98
N VAL A 80 -5.78 1.54 0.21
CA VAL A 80 -6.65 2.71 0.01
C VAL A 80 -6.93 2.84 -1.48
N ARG A 81 -8.18 2.66 -1.89
CA ARG A 81 -8.65 2.81 -3.27
C ARG A 81 -9.44 4.09 -3.43
N SER A 82 -9.17 4.82 -4.49
CA SER A 82 -9.94 5.98 -4.92
C SER A 82 -10.08 5.98 -6.44
N SER A 83 -10.87 6.91 -6.99
CA SER A 83 -10.96 7.10 -8.43
C SER A 83 -9.63 7.53 -9.08
N GLU A 84 -8.67 8.05 -8.30
CA GLU A 84 -7.37 8.51 -8.81
C GLU A 84 -6.30 7.40 -8.78
N GLY A 85 -6.56 6.32 -8.06
CA GLY A 85 -5.59 5.23 -7.90
C GLY A 85 -5.76 4.45 -6.60
N THR A 86 -4.89 3.45 -6.46
CA THR A 86 -4.78 2.55 -5.31
C THR A 86 -3.43 2.73 -4.64
N MET A 87 -3.43 2.96 -3.33
CA MET A 87 -2.27 2.94 -2.47
C MET A 87 -2.29 1.67 -1.63
N ARG A 88 -1.15 1.01 -1.49
CA ARG A 88 -0.95 -0.13 -0.60
C ARG A 88 0.26 0.13 0.28
N MET A 89 0.14 -0.23 1.56
CA MET A 89 1.20 -0.15 2.55
C MET A 89 1.14 -1.39 3.43
N GLY A 90 2.25 -1.95 3.85
CA GLY A 90 2.21 -3.07 4.80
C GLY A 90 3.47 -3.90 4.82
N ALA A 91 3.43 -4.97 5.60
CA ALA A 91 4.58 -5.83 5.81
C ALA A 91 4.94 -6.71 4.61
N ASP A 92 3.99 -7.05 3.72
CA ASP A 92 4.29 -7.81 2.51
C ASP A 92 4.79 -6.91 1.36
N ALA A 93 6.11 -6.83 1.22
CA ALA A 93 6.78 -6.13 0.13
C ALA A 93 6.89 -6.96 -1.14
N SER A 94 6.79 -8.28 -1.04
CA SER A 94 6.91 -9.18 -2.19
C SER A 94 5.69 -9.09 -3.11
N GLY A 95 4.48 -9.02 -2.55
CA GLY A 95 3.22 -8.92 -3.30
C GLY A 95 3.00 -7.57 -4.01
N GLN A 96 3.84 -6.57 -3.77
CA GLN A 96 3.70 -5.23 -4.33
C GLN A 96 4.65 -4.96 -5.50
N LEU A 97 5.67 -5.80 -5.69
CA LEU A 97 6.65 -5.65 -6.77
C LEU A 97 6.02 -5.91 -8.15
N PRO A 98 6.51 -5.24 -9.21
CA PRO A 98 6.15 -5.57 -10.57
C PRO A 98 6.88 -6.83 -11.07
N ASP A 99 6.32 -7.53 -12.06
CA ASP A 99 6.84 -8.82 -12.57
C ASP A 99 8.30 -8.78 -13.05
N TRP A 100 8.80 -7.59 -13.44
CA TRP A 100 10.17 -7.38 -13.92
C TRP A 100 11.18 -7.10 -12.79
N LEU A 101 10.73 -6.94 -11.55
CA LEU A 101 11.58 -6.72 -10.38
C LEU A 101 11.28 -7.80 -9.33
N PRO A 102 12.01 -8.92 -9.33
CA PRO A 102 11.73 -10.03 -8.43
C PRO A 102 12.06 -9.67 -6.97
N ALA A 103 11.35 -10.29 -6.02
CA ALA A 103 11.76 -10.27 -4.63
C ALA A 103 13.08 -11.05 -4.44
N TYR A 104 13.92 -10.63 -3.50
CA TYR A 104 15.17 -11.33 -3.21
C TYR A 104 14.88 -12.68 -2.51
N PRO A 105 15.41 -13.81 -3.01
CA PRO A 105 15.14 -15.12 -2.41
C PRO A 105 15.61 -15.19 -0.96
N GLY A 106 14.73 -15.64 -0.06
CA GLY A 106 15.07 -15.84 1.35
C GLY A 106 15.23 -14.56 2.17
N ALA A 107 14.96 -13.37 1.61
CA ALA A 107 14.97 -12.13 2.37
C ALA A 107 13.68 -11.96 3.19
N GLU A 108 13.82 -11.41 4.38
CA GLU A 108 12.71 -11.02 5.25
C GLU A 108 12.17 -9.66 4.81
N SER A 109 10.87 -9.56 4.60
CA SER A 109 10.23 -8.30 4.25
C SER A 109 10.10 -7.41 5.49
N THR A 110 10.58 -6.17 5.41
CA THR A 110 10.54 -5.21 6.52
C THR A 110 9.54 -4.08 6.28
N GLY A 111 9.02 -3.96 5.06
CA GLY A 111 7.92 -3.05 4.75
C GLY A 111 7.81 -2.69 3.29
N ALA A 112 6.60 -2.30 2.90
CA ALA A 112 6.23 -2.01 1.54
C ALA A 112 5.34 -0.78 1.43
N PHE A 113 5.52 -0.04 0.36
CA PHE A 113 4.63 1.03 -0.07
C PHE A 113 4.51 1.00 -1.60
N ALA A 114 3.29 0.98 -2.12
CA ALA A 114 3.04 1.07 -3.56
C ALA A 114 1.85 2.00 -3.84
N LEU A 115 1.99 2.81 -4.87
CA LEU A 115 0.94 3.67 -5.43
C LEU A 115 0.75 3.31 -6.90
N SER A 116 -0.46 2.92 -7.26
CA SER A 116 -0.88 2.65 -8.63
C SER A 116 -1.93 3.68 -9.05
N ALA A 117 -1.69 4.43 -10.10
CA ALA A 117 -2.63 5.39 -10.68
C ALA A 117 -2.74 5.15 -12.20
N GLU A 118 -3.68 5.83 -12.86
CA GLU A 118 -3.87 5.71 -14.31
C GLU A 118 -2.59 6.04 -15.11
N LYS A 119 -1.78 6.96 -14.59
CA LYS A 119 -0.50 7.42 -15.19
C LYS A 119 0.71 6.58 -14.78
N GLY A 120 0.50 5.43 -14.15
CA GLY A 120 1.59 4.54 -13.77
C GLY A 120 1.60 4.06 -12.33
N LYS A 121 2.55 3.18 -12.04
CA LYS A 121 2.77 2.55 -10.73
C LYS A 121 4.13 2.98 -10.18
N ARG A 122 4.20 3.37 -8.92
CA ARG A 122 5.46 3.58 -8.20
C ARG A 122 5.42 2.88 -6.86
N GLY A 123 6.55 2.45 -6.36
CA GLY A 123 6.62 1.84 -5.04
C GLY A 123 8.02 1.81 -4.46
N SER A 124 8.06 1.53 -3.17
CA SER A 124 9.26 1.26 -2.40
C SER A 124 9.03 -0.01 -1.60
N CYS A 125 9.99 -0.90 -1.60
CA CYS A 125 9.97 -2.17 -0.88
C CYS A 125 11.28 -2.33 -0.14
N SER A 126 11.23 -2.74 1.13
CA SER A 126 12.39 -2.94 1.96
C SER A 126 12.45 -4.38 2.44
N PHE A 127 13.64 -4.96 2.36
CA PHE A 127 13.92 -6.33 2.78
C PHE A 127 15.24 -6.39 3.54
N LYS A 128 15.43 -7.48 4.29
CA LYS A 128 16.66 -7.79 5.02
C LYS A 128 17.13 -9.21 4.66
N THR A 129 18.43 -9.37 4.45
CA THR A 129 19.06 -10.68 4.22
C THR A 129 20.41 -10.78 4.93
N GLY A 130 20.86 -12.01 5.19
CA GLY A 130 22.21 -12.29 5.67
C GLY A 130 23.28 -12.31 4.56
N ASP A 131 22.86 -12.30 3.29
CA ASP A 131 23.78 -12.32 2.15
C ASP A 131 24.57 -11.01 1.99
N SER A 132 25.67 -11.07 1.22
CA SER A 132 26.51 -9.89 0.98
C SER A 132 25.81 -8.86 0.10
N ALA A 133 26.21 -7.59 0.22
CA ALA A 133 25.70 -6.53 -0.65
C ALA A 133 26.07 -6.79 -2.12
N GLU A 134 27.21 -7.43 -2.38
CA GLU A 134 27.68 -7.83 -3.70
C GLU A 134 26.80 -8.90 -4.33
N ASP A 135 26.41 -9.93 -3.58
CA ASP A 135 25.51 -10.99 -4.06
C ASP A 135 24.11 -10.44 -4.37
N VAL A 136 23.60 -9.59 -3.48
CA VAL A 136 22.34 -8.86 -3.70
C VAL A 136 22.42 -8.02 -4.97
N ALA A 137 23.49 -7.23 -5.12
CA ALA A 137 23.67 -6.39 -6.30
C ALA A 137 23.76 -7.23 -7.58
N ALA A 138 24.52 -8.33 -7.58
CA ALA A 138 24.66 -9.20 -8.74
C ALA A 138 23.31 -9.83 -9.16
N PHE A 139 22.49 -10.27 -8.20
CA PHE A 139 21.16 -10.80 -8.46
C PHE A 139 20.26 -9.78 -9.18
N TYR A 140 20.16 -8.56 -8.65
CA TYR A 140 19.30 -7.53 -9.23
C TYR A 140 19.85 -6.96 -10.54
N GLU A 141 21.17 -6.83 -10.67
CA GLU A 141 21.85 -6.41 -11.90
C GLU A 141 21.48 -7.37 -13.05
N GLY A 142 21.64 -8.69 -12.85
CA GLY A 142 21.25 -9.68 -13.85
C GLY A 142 19.75 -9.68 -14.16
N ALA A 143 18.88 -9.64 -13.14
CA ALA A 143 17.44 -9.63 -13.35
C ALA A 143 16.96 -8.38 -14.14
N LEU A 144 17.55 -7.22 -13.88
CA LEU A 144 17.21 -5.97 -14.57
C LEU A 144 17.78 -5.94 -15.99
N GLU A 145 18.98 -6.47 -16.21
CA GLU A 145 19.55 -6.62 -17.56
C GLU A 145 18.71 -7.57 -18.43
N ASP A 146 18.31 -8.72 -17.88
CA ASP A 146 17.42 -9.68 -18.55
C ASP A 146 16.04 -9.07 -18.88
N ALA A 147 15.56 -8.15 -18.04
CA ALA A 147 14.35 -7.38 -18.26
C ALA A 147 14.51 -6.20 -19.24
N GLY A 148 15.72 -6.02 -19.81
CA GLY A 148 16.03 -5.05 -20.87
C GLY A 148 16.43 -3.65 -20.38
N PHE A 149 16.80 -3.51 -19.10
CA PHE A 149 17.25 -2.23 -18.54
C PHE A 149 18.74 -2.00 -18.83
N GLU A 150 19.11 -0.72 -18.95
CA GLU A 150 20.49 -0.30 -18.78
C GLU A 150 20.74 -0.07 -17.28
N VAL A 151 21.67 -0.81 -16.69
CA VAL A 151 21.98 -0.77 -15.26
C VAL A 151 23.28 -0.02 -15.03
N ARG A 152 23.24 0.99 -14.15
CA ARG A 152 24.42 1.69 -13.64
C ARG A 152 24.65 1.32 -12.18
N LYS A 153 25.77 0.67 -11.92
CA LYS A 153 26.25 0.35 -10.57
C LYS A 153 27.12 1.47 -10.00
N THR A 154 26.86 1.85 -8.76
CA THR A 154 27.65 2.81 -7.99
C THR A 154 27.92 2.24 -6.61
N MET A 155 29.18 2.20 -6.20
CA MET A 155 29.57 1.81 -4.86
C MET A 155 29.92 3.06 -4.06
N SER A 156 29.42 3.15 -2.83
CA SER A 156 29.73 4.23 -1.90
C SER A 156 30.08 3.64 -0.54
N GLN A 157 31.03 4.26 0.14
CA GLN A 157 31.33 3.98 1.54
C GLN A 157 30.99 5.21 2.34
N ILE A 158 30.04 5.08 3.27
CA ILE A 158 29.67 6.17 4.17
C ILE A 158 30.44 5.94 5.47
N PRO A 159 31.35 6.86 5.87
CA PRO A 159 32.04 6.75 7.15
C PRO A 159 31.03 6.62 8.30
N GLY A 160 31.08 5.50 9.03
CA GLY A 160 30.17 5.20 10.14
C GLY A 160 28.81 4.59 9.77
N SER A 161 28.52 4.32 8.49
CA SER A 161 27.25 3.69 8.07
C SER A 161 27.42 2.51 7.09
N GLY A 162 28.65 2.01 6.94
CA GLY A 162 28.96 0.84 6.12
C GLY A 162 29.12 1.13 4.62
N SER A 163 29.34 0.06 3.86
CA SER A 163 29.33 0.10 2.40
C SER A 163 27.91 0.00 1.86
N MET A 164 27.65 0.67 0.75
CA MET A 164 26.40 0.55 0.02
C MET A 164 26.66 0.43 -1.48
N ILE A 165 25.87 -0.40 -2.14
CA ILE A 165 25.85 -0.56 -3.60
C ILE A 165 24.49 -0.09 -4.09
N ILE A 166 24.50 0.83 -5.05
CA ILE A 166 23.32 1.38 -5.71
C ILE A 166 23.32 0.93 -7.16
N LEU A 167 22.22 0.31 -7.60
CA LEU A 167 21.94 0.05 -9.01
C LEU A 167 20.85 1.00 -9.46
N ALA A 168 21.16 1.85 -10.43
CA ALA A 168 20.17 2.68 -11.12
C ALA A 168 19.87 2.06 -12.48
N ALA A 169 18.67 1.51 -12.64
CA ALA A 169 18.22 0.86 -13.87
C ALA A 169 17.19 1.73 -14.58
N THR A 170 17.43 2.00 -15.87
CA THR A 170 16.50 2.76 -16.72
C THR A 170 16.28 2.01 -18.02
N GLU A 171 15.01 1.81 -18.40
CA GLU A 171 14.67 1.29 -19.72
C GLU A 171 14.88 2.38 -20.79
N LYS A 172 15.27 2.01 -22.02
CA LYS A 172 15.57 2.97 -23.12
C LYS A 172 14.46 3.99 -23.41
N ASN A 173 13.20 3.57 -23.30
CA ASN A 173 12.03 4.44 -23.49
C ASN A 173 11.64 5.24 -22.23
N ARG A 174 12.35 5.02 -21.12
CA ARG A 174 12.16 5.60 -19.78
C ARG A 174 10.75 5.41 -19.20
N GLN A 175 10.03 4.38 -19.67
CA GLN A 175 8.73 4.00 -19.14
C GLN A 175 8.87 3.29 -17.80
N ARG A 176 9.97 2.55 -17.60
CA ARG A 176 10.29 1.88 -16.34
C ARG A 176 11.63 2.34 -15.79
N THR A 177 11.68 2.53 -14.48
CA THR A 177 12.93 2.77 -13.75
C THR A 177 12.94 1.98 -12.44
N ALA A 178 14.14 1.58 -12.01
CA ALA A 178 14.35 1.01 -10.69
C ALA A 178 15.64 1.54 -10.07
N HIS A 179 15.60 1.71 -8.76
CA HIS A 179 16.78 1.97 -7.92
C HIS A 179 16.83 0.87 -6.87
N VAL A 180 17.90 0.07 -6.92
CA VAL A 180 18.19 -0.95 -5.91
C VAL A 180 19.31 -0.43 -5.04
N THR A 181 19.12 -0.46 -3.74
CA THR A 181 20.15 -0.13 -2.76
C THR A 181 20.39 -1.34 -1.87
N ALA A 182 21.61 -1.90 -1.91
CA ALA A 182 22.09 -2.89 -0.97
C ALA A 182 23.03 -2.20 0.01
N ALA A 183 22.60 -2.04 1.26
CA ALA A 183 23.37 -1.36 2.30
C ALA A 183 23.77 -2.36 3.39
N VAL A 184 25.06 -2.42 3.70
CA VAL A 184 25.58 -3.25 4.80
C VAL A 184 25.28 -2.57 6.12
N THR A 185 24.63 -3.31 7.02
CA THR A 185 24.32 -2.91 8.38
C THR A 185 24.91 -3.92 9.37
N ASP A 186 24.90 -3.62 10.67
CA ASP A 186 25.40 -4.54 11.70
C ASP A 186 24.67 -5.90 11.71
N ASP A 187 23.47 -5.90 11.13
CA ASP A 187 22.45 -6.93 11.22
C ASP A 187 22.31 -7.71 9.89
N GLY A 188 23.20 -7.48 8.94
CA GLY A 188 23.17 -8.03 7.57
C GLY A 188 23.01 -6.95 6.50
N THR A 189 22.50 -7.33 5.33
CA THR A 189 22.27 -6.43 4.21
C THR A 189 20.81 -6.01 4.15
N THR A 190 20.57 -4.70 4.17
CA THR A 190 19.25 -4.11 3.91
C THR A 190 19.12 -3.80 2.42
N ILE A 191 18.05 -4.30 1.82
CA ILE A 191 17.70 -4.11 0.41
C ILE A 191 16.56 -3.11 0.33
N ASN A 192 16.77 -1.98 -0.33
CA ASN A 192 15.70 -1.04 -0.66
C ASN A 192 15.51 -1.00 -2.17
N LEU A 193 14.29 -1.31 -2.60
CA LEU A 193 13.87 -1.29 -4.00
C LEU A 193 12.92 -0.14 -4.19
N VAL A 194 13.24 0.80 -5.07
CA VAL A 194 12.32 1.86 -5.51
C VAL A 194 12.07 1.67 -6.99
N PHE A 195 10.81 1.61 -7.40
CA PHE A 195 10.43 1.39 -8.79
C PHE A 195 9.38 2.38 -9.26
N GLU A 196 9.39 2.66 -10.55
CA GLU A 196 8.38 3.46 -11.23
C GLU A 196 8.08 2.84 -12.61
N THR A 197 6.83 2.88 -13.01
CA THR A 197 6.31 2.53 -14.33
C THR A 197 5.34 3.63 -14.72
N ARG A 198 5.42 4.15 -15.95
CA ARG A 198 4.57 5.22 -16.48
C ARG A 198 3.64 4.72 -17.58
#